data_AF-A0A3C1DPE4-F1
#
_entry.id   AF-A0A3C1DPE4-F1
#
_cell.length_a   1.000
_cell.length_b   1.000
_cell.length_c   1.000
_cell.angle_alpha   90.00
_cell.angle_beta   90.00
_cell.angle_gamma   90.00
#
_symmetry.space_group_name_H-M   'P 1'
#
loop_
_entity.id
_entity.type
_entity.pdbx_description
1 polymer ?
#
loop_
_entity_poly.entity_id
_entity_poly.type
_entity_poly.pdbx_seq_one_letter_code
_entity_poly.pdbx_strand_id
1 'polypeptide(L)'
;MLIEEAELVVEKLRAHHVFAHVQHTGVNRVGIRVVLPTGAEAIWDADGAAGLEAQVMRDGVLVGFIPVIEGSADFDLDQTVAAIASAEYGTV
;
A
#
# COMPACT_ATOMS: atom_id res chain seq x y z
N MET A 1 7.30 -5.08 5.44
CA MET A 1 6.29 -5.24 6.51
C MET A 1 6.23 -6.66 7.08
N LEU A 2 5.91 -6.82 8.36
CA LEU A 2 5.49 -8.13 8.94
C LEU A 2 3.99 -8.39 8.70
N ILE A 3 3.53 -9.65 8.78
CA ILE A 3 2.11 -9.98 8.52
C ILE A 3 1.15 -9.37 9.54
N GLU A 4 1.50 -9.40 10.82
CA GLU A 4 0.67 -8.85 11.91
C GLU A 4 0.51 -7.33 11.75
N GLU A 5 1.59 -6.65 11.35
CA GLU A 5 1.57 -5.22 11.04
C GLU A 5 0.71 -4.91 9.81
N ALA A 6 0.83 -5.72 8.75
CA ALA A 6 0.02 -5.56 7.54
C ALA A 6 -1.48 -5.74 7.81
N GLU A 7 -1.84 -6.71 8.66
CA GLU A 7 -3.23 -6.93 9.09
C GLU A 7 -3.79 -5.72 9.85
N LEU A 8 -3.01 -5.14 10.76
CA LEU A 8 -3.39 -3.94 11.51
C LEU A 8 -3.55 -2.71 10.59
N VAL A 9 -2.63 -2.52 9.64
CA VAL A 9 -2.73 -1.44 8.65
C VAL A 9 -4.00 -1.60 7.80
N VAL A 10 -4.29 -2.81 7.33
CA VAL A 10 -5.52 -3.11 6.56
C VAL A 10 -6.77 -2.84 7.38
N GLU A 11 -6.79 -3.26 8.65
CA GLU A 11 -7.91 -3.00 9.56
C GLU A 11 -8.19 -1.50 9.67
N LYS A 12 -7.16 -0.70 9.95
CA LYS A 12 -7.29 0.75 10.08
C LYS A 12 -7.70 1.42 8.76
N LEU A 13 -7.10 1.04 7.64
CA LEU A 13 -7.49 1.56 6.32
C LEU A 13 -8.97 1.30 6.01
N ARG A 14 -9.47 0.10 6.33
CA ARG A 14 -10.89 -0.23 6.18
C ARG A 14 -11.78 0.61 7.08
N ALA A 15 -11.36 0.91 8.31
CA ALA A 15 -12.05 1.84 9.20
C ALA A 15 -12.13 3.27 8.62
N HIS A 16 -11.17 3.64 7.76
CA HIS A 16 -11.17 4.89 6.96
C HIS A 16 -11.89 4.76 5.60
N HIS A 17 -12.69 3.71 5.38
CA HIS A 17 -13.39 3.43 4.12
C HIS A 17 -12.48 3.21 2.90
N VAL A 18 -11.22 2.85 3.11
CA VAL A 18 -10.29 2.44 2.04
C VAL A 18 -10.44 0.93 1.80
N PHE A 19 -10.64 0.52 0.55
CA PHE A 19 -10.82 -0.89 0.20
C PHE A 19 -9.47 -1.61 0.13
N ALA A 20 -8.93 -1.94 1.30
CA ALA A 20 -7.59 -2.50 1.49
C ALA A 20 -7.60 -4.02 1.80
N HIS A 21 -6.53 -4.71 1.42
CA HIS A 21 -6.28 -6.14 1.67
C HIS A 21 -4.81 -6.38 1.93
N VAL A 22 -4.48 -7.43 2.70
CA VAL A 22 -3.12 -7.94 2.75
C VAL A 22 -2.80 -8.57 1.40
N GLN A 23 -1.65 -8.22 0.83
CA GLN A 23 -1.13 -8.80 -0.40
C GLN A 23 0.07 -9.66 -0.08
N HIS A 24 0.06 -10.93 -0.49
CA HIS A 24 1.26 -11.75 -0.47
C HIS A 24 2.07 -11.46 -1.73
N THR A 25 3.29 -10.92 -1.57
CA THR A 25 4.22 -10.62 -2.68
C THR A 25 5.34 -11.66 -2.80
N GLY A 26 5.37 -12.65 -1.91
CA GLY A 26 6.25 -13.81 -1.96
C GLY A 26 6.03 -14.73 -0.77
N VAL A 27 6.86 -15.78 -0.65
CA VAL A 27 6.73 -16.83 0.39
C VAL A 27 6.71 -16.25 1.82
N ASN A 28 7.51 -15.20 2.07
CA ASN A 28 7.60 -14.53 3.38
C ASN A 28 7.53 -12.99 3.24
N ARG A 29 6.84 -12.49 2.21
CA ARG A 29 6.69 -11.06 1.98
C ARG A 29 5.23 -10.70 1.81
N VAL A 30 4.82 -9.69 2.55
CA VAL A 30 3.49 -9.11 2.49
C VAL A 30 3.58 -7.61 2.26
N GLY A 31 2.55 -7.07 1.63
CA GLY A 31 2.32 -5.64 1.46
C GLY A 31 0.84 -5.32 1.59
N ILE A 32 0.46 -4.09 1.25
CA ILE A 32 -0.93 -3.62 1.33
C ILE A 32 -1.47 -3.37 -0.06
N ARG A 33 -2.53 -4.09 -0.44
CA ARG A 33 -3.26 -3.83 -1.69
C ARG A 33 -4.45 -2.94 -1.44
N VAL A 34 -4.46 -1.76 -2.05
CA VAL A 34 -5.60 -0.85 -2.10
C VAL A 34 -6.26 -0.96 -3.46
N VAL A 35 -7.53 -1.31 -3.49
CA VAL A 35 -8.33 -1.36 -4.71
C VAL A 35 -8.95 0.01 -4.96
N LEU A 36 -8.62 0.61 -6.09
CA LEU A 36 -9.05 1.95 -6.46
C LEU A 36 -10.44 1.93 -7.12
N PRO A 37 -11.22 3.02 -7.03
CA PRO A 37 -12.55 3.10 -7.65
C PRO A 37 -12.57 2.85 -9.16
N THR A 38 -11.44 3.05 -9.82
CA THR A 38 -11.26 2.85 -11.27
C THR A 38 -10.98 1.39 -11.64
N GLY A 39 -10.86 0.50 -10.65
CA GLY A 39 -10.51 -0.91 -10.82
C GLY A 39 -9.00 -1.18 -10.87
N ALA A 40 -8.15 -0.14 -10.86
CA ALA A 40 -6.73 -0.30 -10.64
C ALA A 40 -6.42 -0.69 -9.18
N GLU A 41 -5.27 -1.29 -8.94
CA GLU A 41 -4.82 -1.74 -7.62
C GLU A 41 -3.46 -1.12 -7.29
N ALA A 42 -3.35 -0.42 -6.17
CA ALA A 42 -2.08 0.04 -5.64
C ALA A 42 -1.54 -0.98 -4.64
N ILE A 43 -0.32 -1.47 -4.86
CA ILE A 43 0.36 -2.43 -4.00
C ILE A 43 1.50 -1.71 -3.30
N TRP A 44 1.33 -1.46 -2.01
CA TRP A 44 2.29 -0.81 -1.12
C TRP A 44 3.27 -1.79 -0.49
N ASP A 45 4.50 -1.34 -0.29
CA ASP A 45 5.60 -2.09 0.35
C ASP A 45 5.80 -3.49 -0.26
N ALA A 46 5.72 -3.57 -1.58
CA ALA A 46 5.74 -4.84 -2.30
C ALA A 46 7.13 -5.51 -2.32
N ASP A 47 8.19 -4.72 -2.26
CA ASP A 47 9.58 -5.13 -2.51
C ASP A 47 10.53 -5.01 -1.31
N GLY A 48 10.08 -4.38 -0.21
CA GLY A 48 10.86 -4.17 0.99
C GLY A 48 11.88 -3.02 0.87
N ALA A 49 11.55 -1.99 0.09
CA ALA A 49 12.30 -0.74 0.05
C ALA A 49 12.51 -0.14 1.46
N ALA A 50 13.55 0.68 1.62
CA ALA A 50 13.84 1.39 2.87
C ALA A 50 12.86 2.55 3.15
N GLY A 51 11.62 2.46 2.66
CA GLY A 51 10.59 3.47 2.76
C GLY A 51 9.31 3.01 2.05
N LEU A 52 8.22 3.71 2.34
CA LEU A 52 6.89 3.43 1.84
C LEU A 52 6.71 3.95 0.41
N GLU A 53 6.44 3.03 -0.51
CA GLU A 53 6.11 3.29 -1.91
C GLU A 53 5.03 2.32 -2.42
N ALA A 54 4.48 2.59 -3.60
CA ALA A 54 3.51 1.70 -4.22
C ALA A 54 3.66 1.56 -5.74
N GLN A 55 3.35 0.37 -6.22
CA GLN A 55 3.13 0.11 -7.64
C GLN A 55 1.63 0.14 -7.92
N VAL A 56 1.22 0.78 -9.02
CA VAL A 56 -0.17 0.85 -9.45
C VAL A 56 -0.35 -0.07 -10.65
N MET A 57 -1.22 -1.06 -10.48
CA MET A 57 -1.47 -2.15 -11.41
C MET A 57 -2.87 -2.03 -12.00
N ARG A 58 -3.05 -2.36 -13.28
CA ARG A 58 -4.36 -2.57 -13.89
C ARG A 58 -4.32 -3.84 -14.73
N ASP A 59 -5.22 -4.77 -14.47
CA ASP A 59 -5.31 -6.05 -15.19
C ASP A 59 -3.96 -6.80 -15.26
N GLY A 60 -3.18 -6.74 -14.18
CA GLY A 60 -1.86 -7.36 -14.08
C GLY A 60 -0.72 -6.58 -14.76
N VAL A 61 -0.99 -5.42 -15.34
CA VAL A 61 0.01 -4.56 -15.99
C VAL A 61 0.36 -3.38 -15.08
N LEU A 62 1.66 -3.09 -14.91
CA LEU A 62 2.14 -1.90 -14.21
C LEU A 62 1.80 -0.64 -15.02
N VAL A 63 1.01 0.25 -14.45
CA VAL A 63 0.53 1.49 -15.11
C VAL A 63 1.00 2.76 -14.41
N GLY A 64 1.56 2.66 -13.20
CA GLY A 64 2.08 3.81 -12.46
C GLY A 64 2.79 3.40 -11.18
N PHE A 65 3.29 4.39 -10.46
CA PHE A 65 3.89 4.20 -9.14
C PHE A 65 3.68 5.45 -8.29
N ILE A 66 3.63 5.25 -6.98
CA ILE A 66 3.82 6.30 -5.99
C ILE A 66 5.29 6.19 -5.55
N PRO A 67 6.12 7.22 -5.73
CA PRO A 67 7.52 7.15 -5.34
C PRO A 67 7.66 7.02 -3.83
N VAL A 68 8.81 6.51 -3.38
CA VAL A 68 9.18 6.47 -1.96
C VAL A 68 8.90 7.81 -1.29
N ILE A 69 8.12 7.77 -0.23
CA ILE A 69 7.80 8.94 0.59
C ILE A 69 9.03 9.26 1.46
N GLU A 70 9.53 10.50 1.41
CA GLU A 70 10.71 10.89 2.19
C GLU A 70 10.46 10.74 3.70
N GLY A 71 11.42 10.15 4.41
CA GLY A 71 11.32 9.89 5.86
C GLY A 71 10.38 8.74 6.26
N SER A 72 9.73 8.09 5.30
CA SER A 72 8.78 7.00 5.58
C SER A 72 9.42 5.70 6.10
N ALA A 73 10.75 5.61 6.09
CA ALA A 73 11.50 4.53 6.72
C ALA A 73 11.19 4.40 8.23
N ASP A 74 10.88 5.52 8.86
CA ASP A 74 10.67 5.65 10.31
C ASP A 74 9.20 5.89 10.66
N PHE A 75 8.28 5.74 9.70
CA PHE A 75 6.86 5.91 9.97
C PHE A 75 6.37 4.87 10.96
N ASP A 76 5.59 5.33 11.93
CA ASP A 76 4.76 4.44 12.73
C ASP A 76 3.55 3.95 11.92
N LEU A 77 2.75 3.10 12.57
CA LEU A 77 1.58 2.49 11.96
C LEU A 77 0.51 3.52 11.57
N ASP A 78 0.31 4.58 12.37
CA ASP A 78 -0.69 5.61 12.09
C ASP A 78 -0.23 6.53 10.95
N GLN A 79 1.06 6.87 10.90
CA GLN A 79 1.67 7.60 9.79
C GLN A 79 1.61 6.80 8.49
N THR A 80 1.85 5.48 8.55
CA THR A 80 1.72 4.58 7.40
C THR A 80 0.29 4.55 6.88
N VAL A 81 -0.70 4.37 7.76
CA VAL A 81 -2.12 4.38 7.39
C VAL A 81 -2.52 5.73 6.79
N ALA A 82 -2.11 6.83 7.43
CA ALA A 82 -2.43 8.17 6.95
C ALA A 82 -1.85 8.41 5.55
N ALA A 83 -0.58 8.04 5.32
CA ALA A 83 0.08 8.19 4.03
C ALA A 83 -0.61 7.38 2.93
N ILE A 84 -0.97 6.12 3.21
CA ILE A 84 -1.69 5.27 2.25
C ILE A 84 -3.09 5.83 1.97
N ALA A 85 -3.81 6.28 3.00
CA ALA A 85 -5.18 6.77 2.86
C ALA A 85 -5.25 8.12 2.12
N SER A 86 -4.24 8.98 2.27
CA SER A 86 -4.19 10.29 1.62
C SER A 86 -3.40 10.31 0.31
N ALA A 87 -2.91 9.15 -0.15
CA ALA A 87 -2.08 9.10 -1.34
C ALA A 87 -2.87 9.50 -2.60
N GLU A 88 -2.24 10.32 -3.43
CA GLU A 88 -2.73 10.67 -4.75
C GLU A 88 -2.35 9.56 -5.74
N TYR A 89 -3.23 8.57 -5.89
CA TYR A 89 -3.01 7.41 -6.77
C TYR A 89 -3.02 7.74 -8.29
N GLY A 90 -3.28 9.01 -8.64
CA GLY A 90 -3.49 9.44 -10.01
C GLY A 90 -4.87 9.05 -10.57
N THR A 91 -5.18 9.49 -11.79
CA THR A 91 -6.46 9.23 -12.46
C THR A 91 -6.47 7.94 -13.28
N VAL A 92 -5.67 6.94 -12.90
CA VAL A 92 -5.53 5.68 -13.65
C VAL A 92 -6.86 4.99 -13.89
#